data_AF-A0A369JYF8-F1
#
_entry.id   AF-A0A369JYF8-F1
#
_cell.length_a   1.000
_cell.length_b   1.000
_cell.length_c   1.000
_cell.angle_alpha   90.00
_cell.angle_beta   90.00
_cell.angle_gamma   90.00
#
_symmetry.space_group_name_H-M   'P 1'
#
loop_
_entity.id
_entity.type
_entity.pdbx_description
1 polymer ?
#
loop_
_entity_poly.entity_id
_entity_poly.type
_entity_poly.pdbx_seq_one_letter_code
_entity_poly.pdbx_strand_id
1 'polypeptide(L)'
;MKTTPQKASTEPETRNTERKNAEKILSSLKTTLTMAKAIASFTPVPGLSKAIQALLTIITLYEASSRNKEQLLELKTYIETEFVAKIVTPIAAASKVNTIVIIPSDIQERLESLSRQLVVIANDTKSLNIKGARHLIRNAYIPDTLNVVNRKLGTALRGFWNIRSKL
;
A
#
# COMPACT_ATOMS: atom_id res chain seq x y z
N MET A 1 -13.86 24.21 53.08
CA MET A 1 -12.81 23.90 52.07
C MET A 1 -13.40 22.91 51.08
N LYS A 2 -13.49 23.26 49.78
CA LYS A 2 -14.00 22.36 48.73
C LYS A 2 -12.82 21.55 48.18
N THR A 3 -12.90 20.22 48.27
CA THR A 3 -11.99 19.30 47.61
C THR A 3 -12.21 19.35 46.11
N THR A 4 -11.18 19.71 45.36
CA THR A 4 -11.16 19.55 43.90
C THR A 4 -11.11 18.06 43.58
N PRO A 5 -11.96 17.57 42.65
CA PRO A 5 -11.95 16.17 42.26
C PRO A 5 -10.65 15.87 41.51
N GLN A 6 -9.95 14.86 42.01
CA GLN A 6 -8.74 14.29 41.43
C GLN A 6 -9.11 13.71 40.04
N LYS A 7 -8.56 14.29 38.96
CA LYS A 7 -8.63 13.72 37.61
C LYS A 7 -8.05 12.30 37.68
N ALA A 8 -8.90 11.29 37.54
CA ALA A 8 -8.46 9.93 37.27
C ALA A 8 -7.59 9.93 36.00
N SER A 9 -6.38 9.40 36.11
CA SER A 9 -5.42 9.32 35.00
C SER A 9 -5.99 8.42 33.90
N THR A 10 -6.30 9.00 32.74
CA THR A 10 -6.90 8.33 31.56
C THR A 10 -5.91 7.51 30.72
N GLU A 11 -4.65 7.40 31.17
CA GLU A 11 -3.54 6.77 30.44
C GLU A 11 -3.71 5.28 30.07
N PRO A 12 -4.44 4.42 30.83
CA PRO A 12 -4.65 3.02 30.44
C PRO A 12 -5.70 2.86 29.33
N GLU A 13 -6.77 3.64 29.37
CA GLU A 13 -7.92 3.52 28.45
C GLU A 13 -7.62 4.09 27.06
N THR A 14 -6.83 5.16 26.99
CA THR A 14 -6.36 5.73 25.71
C THR A 14 -5.43 4.75 25.00
N ARG A 15 -4.47 4.14 25.70
CA ARG A 15 -3.56 3.12 25.13
C ARG A 15 -4.30 1.90 24.59
N ASN A 16 -5.33 1.42 25.30
CA ASN A 16 -6.14 0.27 24.86
C ASN A 16 -6.96 0.62 23.60
N THR A 17 -7.52 1.82 23.54
CA THR A 17 -8.30 2.30 22.39
C THR A 17 -7.43 2.49 21.15
N GLU A 18 -6.24 3.06 21.31
CA GLU A 18 -5.27 3.24 20.22
C GLU A 18 -4.78 1.91 19.65
N ARG A 19 -4.53 0.93 20.52
CA ARG A 19 -4.14 -0.43 20.11
C ARG A 19 -5.25 -1.10 19.29
N LYS A 20 -6.50 -1.08 19.77
CA LYS A 20 -7.65 -1.63 19.05
C LYS A 20 -7.86 -0.95 17.68
N ASN A 21 -7.72 0.37 17.61
CA ASN A 21 -7.85 1.12 16.36
C ASN A 21 -6.75 0.75 15.36
N ALA A 22 -5.52 0.63 15.84
CA ALA A 22 -4.40 0.20 15.02
C ALA A 22 -4.59 -1.23 14.50
N GLU A 23 -5.18 -2.14 15.30
CA GLU A 23 -5.46 -3.52 14.90
C GLU A 23 -6.50 -3.57 13.79
N LYS A 24 -7.55 -2.75 13.89
CA LYS A 24 -8.55 -2.60 12.82
C LYS A 24 -7.93 -2.08 11.52
N ILE A 25 -7.04 -1.08 11.58
CA ILE A 25 -6.36 -0.55 10.39
C ILE A 25 -5.52 -1.65 9.72
N LEU A 26 -4.70 -2.37 10.48
CA LEU A 26 -3.84 -3.42 9.92
C LEU A 26 -4.65 -4.58 9.33
N SER A 27 -5.73 -4.99 10.00
CA SER A 27 -6.66 -6.03 9.49
C SER A 27 -7.33 -5.60 8.18
N SER A 28 -7.79 -4.35 8.09
CA SER A 28 -8.34 -3.77 6.86
C SER A 28 -7.32 -3.80 5.74
N LEU A 29 -6.08 -3.39 6.00
CA LEU A 29 -5.03 -3.35 4.99
C LEU A 29 -4.61 -4.73 4.49
N LYS A 30 -4.54 -5.73 5.36
CA LYS A 30 -4.33 -7.13 4.94
C LYS A 30 -5.44 -7.61 4.02
N THR A 31 -6.69 -7.30 4.34
CA THR A 31 -7.85 -7.68 3.53
C THR A 31 -7.75 -7.04 2.15
N THR A 32 -7.52 -5.72 2.09
CA THR A 32 -7.33 -4.99 0.83
C THR A 32 -6.19 -5.56 -0.02
N LEU A 33 -5.02 -5.83 0.56
CA LEU A 33 -3.89 -6.39 -0.20
C LEU A 33 -4.11 -7.84 -0.62
N THR A 34 -4.84 -8.63 0.16
CA THR A 34 -5.21 -10.00 -0.23
C THR A 34 -6.13 -9.99 -1.45
N MET A 35 -7.12 -9.10 -1.46
CA MET A 35 -7.97 -8.88 -2.64
C MET A 35 -7.14 -8.38 -3.83
N ALA A 36 -6.23 -7.43 -3.62
CA ALA A 36 -5.32 -6.94 -4.65
C ALA A 36 -4.45 -8.05 -5.23
N LYS A 37 -3.96 -8.99 -4.41
CA LYS A 37 -3.17 -10.15 -4.83
C LYS A 37 -3.97 -11.09 -5.73
N ALA A 38 -5.20 -11.40 -5.34
CA ALA A 38 -6.11 -12.22 -6.14
C ALA A 38 -6.44 -11.55 -7.48
N ILE A 39 -6.59 -10.24 -7.48
CA ILE A 39 -6.79 -9.46 -8.70
C ILE A 39 -5.55 -9.51 -9.61
N ALA A 40 -4.36 -9.29 -9.04
CA ALA A 40 -3.10 -9.29 -9.78
C ALA A 40 -2.75 -10.67 -10.34
N SER A 41 -3.24 -11.78 -9.78
CA SER A 41 -2.97 -13.12 -10.34
C SER A 41 -3.59 -13.36 -11.72
N PHE A 42 -4.59 -12.57 -12.11
CA PHE A 42 -5.16 -12.63 -13.45
C PHE A 42 -4.37 -11.80 -14.48
N THR A 43 -3.34 -11.08 -14.04
CA THR A 43 -2.59 -10.12 -14.86
C THR A 43 -1.11 -10.40 -14.67
N PRO A 44 -0.40 -11.04 -15.61
CA PRO A 44 0.99 -11.45 -15.39
C PRO A 44 1.91 -10.23 -15.39
N VAL A 45 1.97 -9.52 -14.26
CA VAL A 45 2.83 -8.38 -13.98
C VAL A 45 3.68 -8.74 -12.75
N PRO A 46 4.81 -9.45 -12.91
CA PRO A 46 5.57 -10.00 -11.80
C PRO A 46 5.98 -8.94 -10.75
N GLY A 47 6.33 -7.72 -11.20
CA GLY A 47 6.64 -6.60 -10.31
C GLY A 47 5.48 -6.19 -9.40
N LEU A 48 4.24 -6.24 -9.90
CA LEU A 48 3.04 -5.92 -9.12
C LEU A 48 2.81 -6.95 -8.01
N SER A 49 2.90 -8.24 -8.35
CA SER A 49 2.74 -9.33 -7.38
C SER A 49 3.81 -9.29 -6.29
N LYS A 50 5.06 -9.01 -6.66
CA LYS A 50 6.17 -8.83 -5.69
C LYS A 50 5.95 -7.60 -4.80
N ALA A 51 5.47 -6.48 -5.34
CA ALA A 51 5.17 -5.28 -4.58
C ALA A 51 4.05 -5.52 -3.55
N ILE A 52 2.96 -6.19 -3.95
CA ILE A 52 1.86 -6.58 -3.03
C ILE A 52 2.40 -7.46 -1.90
N GLN A 53 3.24 -8.45 -2.22
CA GLN A 53 3.81 -9.35 -1.22
C GLN A 53 4.72 -8.61 -0.23
N ALA A 54 5.53 -7.67 -0.71
CA ALA A 54 6.38 -6.86 0.16
C ALA A 54 5.55 -5.97 1.12
N LEU A 55 4.46 -5.37 0.64
CA LEU A 55 3.54 -4.60 1.50
C LEU A 55 2.85 -5.46 2.56
N LEU A 56 2.45 -6.69 2.22
CA LEU A 56 1.92 -7.65 3.21
C LEU A 56 2.96 -7.97 4.29
N THR A 57 4.23 -8.13 3.93
CA THR A 57 5.31 -8.35 4.89
C THR A 57 5.48 -7.13 5.79
N ILE A 58 5.48 -5.91 5.24
CA ILE A 58 5.58 -4.67 6.02
C ILE A 58 4.45 -4.60 7.05
N ILE A 59 3.19 -4.80 6.65
CA ILE A 59 2.03 -4.80 7.55
C ILE A 59 2.21 -5.81 8.69
N THR A 60 2.68 -7.03 8.38
CA THR A 60 2.89 -8.09 9.37
C THR A 60 3.97 -7.68 10.39
N LEU A 61 5.03 -7.00 9.94
CA LEU A 61 6.05 -6.47 10.85
C LEU A 61 5.50 -5.34 11.72
N TYR A 62 4.64 -4.48 11.17
CA TYR A 62 3.94 -3.45 11.95
C TYR A 62 3.03 -4.04 13.04
N GLU A 63 2.39 -5.19 12.80
CA GLU A 63 1.58 -5.88 13.83
C GLU A 63 2.40 -6.34 15.03
N ALA A 64 3.62 -6.83 14.79
CA ALA A 64 4.53 -7.32 15.83
C ALA A 64 5.15 -6.19 16.68
N SER A 65 4.98 -4.94 16.27
CA SER A 65 5.69 -3.79 16.79
C SER A 65 4.74 -2.81 17.50
N SER A 66 5.09 -2.34 18.70
CA SER A 66 4.26 -1.42 19.50
C SER A 66 4.10 -0.07 18.81
N ARG A 67 2.86 0.43 18.70
CA ARG A 67 2.40 1.18 17.52
C ARG A 67 2.34 2.69 17.71
N ASN A 68 2.62 3.41 16.61
CA ASN A 68 2.26 4.81 16.42
C ASN A 68 1.12 4.87 15.37
N LYS A 69 -0.06 5.35 15.79
CA LYS A 69 -1.29 5.42 14.99
C LYS A 69 -1.14 6.23 13.70
N GLU A 70 -0.35 7.28 13.74
CA GLU A 70 -0.14 8.19 12.60
C GLU A 70 0.57 7.45 11.44
N GLN A 71 1.57 6.62 11.76
CA GLN A 71 2.27 5.81 10.75
C GLN A 71 1.34 4.82 10.05
N LEU A 72 0.37 4.27 10.78
CA LEU A 72 -0.59 3.32 10.23
C LEU A 72 -1.62 4.01 9.33
N LEU A 73 -2.00 5.23 9.65
CA LEU A 73 -2.88 6.04 8.80
C LEU A 73 -2.17 6.44 7.50
N GLU A 74 -0.89 6.81 7.57
CA GLU A 74 -0.09 7.10 6.37
C GLU A 74 0.07 5.85 5.48
N LEU A 75 0.43 4.72 6.08
CA LEU A 75 0.53 3.44 5.38
C LEU A 75 -0.82 3.05 4.74
N LYS A 76 -1.92 3.32 5.44
CA LYS A 76 -3.27 3.08 4.93
C LYS A 76 -3.57 3.91 3.69
N THR A 77 -3.35 5.22 3.74
CA THR A 77 -3.54 6.11 2.59
C THR A 77 -2.67 5.67 1.42
N TYR A 78 -1.41 5.34 1.66
CA TYR A 78 -0.50 4.84 0.64
C TYR A 78 -1.03 3.57 -0.05
N ILE A 79 -1.43 2.56 0.72
CA ILE A 79 -1.89 1.29 0.17
C ILE A 79 -3.22 1.45 -0.55
N GLU A 80 -4.21 2.07 0.09
CA GLU A 80 -5.59 2.09 -0.44
C GLU A 80 -5.71 3.08 -1.60
N THR A 81 -5.22 4.31 -1.41
CA THR A 81 -5.44 5.41 -2.35
C THR A 81 -4.37 5.45 -3.45
N GLU A 82 -3.10 5.30 -3.11
CA GLU A 82 -2.01 5.48 -4.08
C GLU A 82 -1.67 4.19 -4.83
N PHE A 83 -1.68 3.05 -4.15
CA PHE A 83 -1.30 1.79 -4.77
C PHE A 83 -2.51 1.03 -5.35
N VAL A 84 -3.50 0.70 -4.53
CA VAL A 84 -4.63 -0.14 -4.95
C VAL A 84 -5.54 0.59 -5.92
N ALA A 85 -6.04 1.78 -5.55
CA ALA A 85 -6.99 2.51 -6.38
C ALA A 85 -6.39 3.01 -7.70
N LYS A 86 -5.12 3.43 -7.72
CA LYS A 86 -4.49 4.02 -8.92
C LYS A 86 -3.69 3.03 -9.78
N ILE A 87 -3.22 1.91 -9.23
CA ILE A 87 -2.40 0.93 -9.98
C ILE A 87 -3.12 -0.41 -10.13
N VAL A 88 -3.46 -1.06 -9.02
CA VAL A 88 -4.01 -2.43 -9.05
C VAL A 88 -5.37 -2.46 -9.75
N THR A 89 -6.31 -1.61 -9.32
CA THR A 89 -7.68 -1.61 -9.86
C THR A 89 -7.73 -1.28 -11.36
N PRO A 90 -6.98 -0.29 -11.88
CA PRO A 90 -6.96 -0.03 -13.32
C PRO A 90 -6.37 -1.17 -14.16
N ILE A 91 -5.29 -1.83 -13.68
CA ILE A 91 -4.72 -3.02 -14.35
C ILE A 91 -5.75 -4.16 -14.37
N ALA A 92 -6.46 -4.36 -13.27
CA ALA A 92 -7.53 -5.34 -13.15
C ALA A 92 -8.68 -5.08 -14.12
N ALA A 93 -9.14 -3.83 -14.18
CA ALA A 93 -10.23 -3.42 -15.04
C ALA A 93 -9.86 -3.62 -16.51
N ALA A 94 -8.64 -3.26 -16.90
CA ALA A 94 -8.13 -3.54 -18.24
C ALA A 94 -8.14 -5.04 -18.57
N SER A 95 -7.79 -5.88 -17.60
CA SER A 95 -7.64 -7.33 -17.79
C SER A 95 -8.96 -8.09 -17.76
N LYS A 96 -10.01 -7.52 -17.15
CA LYS A 96 -11.38 -8.02 -17.27
C LYS A 96 -11.98 -7.74 -18.65
N VAL A 97 -11.52 -6.68 -19.32
CA VAL A 97 -12.04 -6.22 -20.61
C VAL A 97 -11.31 -6.88 -21.78
N ASN A 98 -10.06 -7.32 -21.60
CA ASN A 98 -9.25 -8.00 -22.60
C ASN A 98 -8.46 -9.15 -21.99
N THR A 99 -8.51 -10.32 -22.63
CA THR A 99 -7.79 -11.54 -22.20
C THR A 99 -6.26 -11.39 -22.25
N ILE A 100 -5.75 -10.40 -22.99
CA ILE A 100 -4.32 -10.09 -23.08
C ILE A 100 -4.14 -8.59 -22.83
N VAL A 101 -3.79 -8.22 -21.61
CA VAL A 101 -3.32 -6.86 -21.31
C VAL A 101 -1.81 -6.83 -21.44
N ILE A 102 -1.35 -6.23 -22.53
CA ILE A 102 0.07 -5.94 -22.71
C ILE A 102 0.37 -4.67 -21.91
N ILE A 103 0.87 -4.84 -20.69
CA ILE A 103 1.41 -3.73 -19.90
C ILE A 103 2.75 -3.31 -20.54
N PRO A 104 2.93 -2.03 -20.90
CA PRO A 104 4.18 -1.51 -21.43
C PRO A 104 5.41 -1.90 -20.60
N SER A 105 6.53 -2.24 -21.24
CA SER A 105 7.76 -2.70 -20.57
C SER A 105 8.29 -1.69 -19.55
N ASP A 106 8.22 -0.40 -19.86
CA ASP A 106 8.64 0.68 -18.97
C ASP A 106 7.79 0.79 -17.69
N ILE A 107 6.52 0.38 -17.74
CA ILE A 107 5.65 0.25 -16.57
C ILE A 107 6.03 -0.99 -15.77
N GLN A 108 6.31 -2.12 -16.45
CA GLN A 108 6.75 -3.35 -15.79
C GLN A 108 8.06 -3.15 -15.02
N GLU A 109 9.07 -2.54 -15.65
CA GLU A 109 10.37 -2.23 -15.03
C GLU A 109 10.22 -1.33 -13.80
N ARG A 110 9.33 -0.33 -13.86
CA ARG A 110 9.06 0.56 -12.72
C ARG A 110 8.36 -0.15 -11.57
N LEU A 111 7.40 -1.03 -11.88
CA LEU A 111 6.76 -1.87 -10.86
C LEU A 111 7.76 -2.85 -10.25
N GLU A 112 8.70 -3.37 -11.05
CA GLU A 112 9.77 -4.21 -10.53
C GLU A 112 10.73 -3.42 -9.63
N SER A 113 11.14 -2.21 -10.03
CA SER A 113 11.94 -1.30 -9.20
C SER A 113 11.24 -0.98 -7.87
N LEU A 114 9.95 -0.62 -7.93
CA LEU A 114 9.12 -0.40 -6.75
C LEU A 114 9.11 -1.65 -5.85
N SER A 115 8.93 -2.83 -6.43
CA SER A 115 8.92 -4.08 -5.65
C SER A 115 10.24 -4.33 -4.93
N ARG A 116 11.38 -4.08 -5.58
CA ARG A 116 12.71 -4.23 -4.96
C ARG A 116 12.87 -3.28 -3.78
N GLN A 117 12.39 -2.05 -3.91
CA GLN A 117 12.44 -1.07 -2.82
C GLN A 117 11.56 -1.47 -1.65
N LEU A 118 10.33 -1.89 -1.91
CA LEU A 118 9.44 -2.37 -0.86
C LEU A 118 10.02 -3.60 -0.13
N VAL A 119 10.77 -4.47 -0.84
CA VAL A 119 11.50 -5.57 -0.22
C VAL A 119 12.64 -5.07 0.68
N VAL A 120 13.41 -4.07 0.25
CA VAL A 120 14.43 -3.43 1.10
C VAL A 120 13.77 -2.84 2.35
N ILE A 121 12.64 -2.14 2.20
CA ILE A 121 11.88 -1.60 3.34
C ILE A 121 11.41 -2.71 4.28
N ALA A 122 10.90 -3.82 3.74
CA ALA A 122 10.47 -4.96 4.55
C ALA A 122 11.64 -5.55 5.34
N ASN A 123 12.81 -5.69 4.72
CA ASN A 123 14.02 -6.18 5.38
C ASN A 123 14.53 -5.19 6.44
N ASP A 124 14.52 -3.89 6.15
CA ASP A 124 14.92 -2.84 7.08
C ASP A 124 13.95 -2.72 8.26
N THR A 125 12.65 -2.92 8.02
CA THR A 125 11.63 -2.97 9.07
C THR A 125 11.82 -4.19 9.97
N LYS A 126 12.38 -5.28 9.45
CA LYS A 126 12.72 -6.49 10.21
C LYS A 126 14.02 -6.30 11.03
N SER A 127 14.99 -5.53 10.52
CA SER A 127 16.30 -5.34 11.14
C SER A 127 16.38 -4.12 12.08
N LEU A 128 15.53 -3.11 11.90
CA LEU A 128 15.51 -1.88 12.69
C LEU A 128 14.27 -1.76 13.57
N ASN A 129 14.47 -1.11 14.71
CA ASN A 129 13.46 -0.69 15.68
C ASN A 129 12.50 0.36 15.05
N ILE A 130 11.56 -0.02 14.16
CA ILE A 130 10.37 0.67 13.56
C ILE A 130 10.58 2.06 12.91
N LYS A 131 11.51 2.90 13.39
CA LYS A 131 11.78 4.27 12.94
C LYS A 131 12.30 4.33 11.50
N GLY A 132 13.01 3.30 11.04
CA GLY A 132 13.52 3.21 9.65
C GLY A 132 12.40 3.11 8.61
N ALA A 133 11.35 2.33 8.89
CA ALA A 133 10.24 2.09 7.96
C ALA A 133 9.49 3.38 7.57
N ARG A 134 9.38 4.33 8.51
CA ARG A 134 8.71 5.63 8.29
C ARG A 134 9.40 6.46 7.21
N HIS A 135 10.73 6.50 7.25
CA HIS A 135 11.49 7.34 6.33
C HIS A 135 11.45 6.80 4.91
N LEU A 136 11.29 5.48 4.77
CA LEU A 136 11.40 4.81 3.48
C LEU A 136 10.10 4.86 2.65
N ILE A 137 8.92 4.85 3.29
CA ILE A 137 7.63 4.99 2.58
C ILE A 137 7.36 6.47 2.20
N ARG A 138 7.76 7.41 3.06
CA ARG A 138 7.73 8.85 2.77
C ARG A 138 8.89 9.32 1.88
N ASN A 139 9.85 8.46 1.56
CA ASN A 139 10.95 8.84 0.71
C ASN A 139 10.39 9.20 -0.66
N ALA A 140 10.72 10.38 -1.18
CA ALA A 140 10.13 10.96 -2.40
C ALA A 140 10.06 9.96 -3.57
N TYR A 141 11.03 9.06 -3.62
CA TYR A 141 11.15 8.03 -4.65
C TYR A 141 9.91 7.11 -4.80
N ILE A 142 9.29 6.65 -3.71
CA ILE A 142 8.17 5.69 -3.81
C ILE A 142 6.89 6.38 -4.32
N PRO A 143 6.44 7.49 -3.72
CA PRO A 143 5.33 8.28 -4.26
C PRO A 143 5.58 8.74 -5.70
N ASP A 144 6.81 9.15 -6.04
CA ASP A 144 7.15 9.57 -7.41
C ASP A 144 7.07 8.40 -8.40
N THR A 145 7.57 7.23 -8.01
CA THR A 145 7.48 6.02 -8.85
C THR A 145 6.02 5.66 -9.10
N LEU A 146 5.17 5.68 -8.08
CA LEU A 146 3.74 5.43 -8.24
C LEU A 146 3.05 6.47 -9.11
N ASN A 147 3.34 7.76 -8.92
CA ASN A 147 2.78 8.83 -9.74
C ASN A 147 3.15 8.66 -11.22
N VAL A 148 4.40 8.30 -11.51
CA VAL A 148 4.85 8.04 -12.88
C VAL A 148 4.17 6.79 -13.44
N VAL A 149 4.10 5.70 -12.69
CA VAL A 149 3.40 4.46 -13.08
C VAL A 149 1.93 4.77 -13.36
N ASN A 150 1.22 5.45 -12.45
CA ASN A 150 -0.19 5.82 -12.60
C ASN A 150 -0.42 6.69 -13.85
N ARG A 151 0.38 7.73 -14.06
CA ARG A 151 0.26 8.60 -15.23
C ARG A 151 0.46 7.82 -16.53
N LYS A 152 1.50 6.98 -16.60
CA LYS A 152 1.81 6.18 -17.79
C LYS A 152 0.76 5.11 -18.04
N LEU A 153 0.29 4.45 -16.98
CA LEU A 153 -0.80 3.49 -17.03
C LEU A 153 -2.07 4.16 -17.53
N GLY A 154 -2.44 5.32 -16.99
CA GLY A 154 -3.60 6.09 -17.45
C GLY A 154 -3.51 6.52 -18.92
N THR A 155 -2.32 6.83 -19.43
CA THR A 155 -2.11 7.11 -20.87
C THR A 155 -2.23 5.84 -21.71
N ALA A 156 -1.57 4.76 -21.31
CA ALA A 156 -1.62 3.47 -22.02
C ALA A 156 -3.06 2.96 -22.09
N LEU A 157 -3.76 2.92 -20.96
CA LEU A 157 -5.16 2.49 -20.87
C LEU A 157 -6.07 3.38 -21.72
N ARG A 158 -5.95 4.72 -21.67
CA ARG A 158 -6.76 5.62 -22.54
C ARG A 158 -6.50 5.38 -24.03
N GLY A 159 -5.25 5.12 -24.42
CA GLY A 159 -4.91 4.71 -25.78
C GLY A 159 -5.67 3.45 -26.20
N PHE A 160 -5.73 2.44 -25.32
CA PHE A 160 -6.51 1.22 -25.56
C PHE A 160 -8.02 1.47 -25.67
N TRP A 161 -8.60 2.31 -24.81
CA TRP A 161 -10.03 2.65 -24.85
C TRP A 161 -10.41 3.43 -26.13
N ASN A 162 -9.57 4.36 -26.57
CA ASN A 162 -9.81 5.15 -27.79
C ASN A 162 -9.70 4.34 -29.08
N ILE A 163 -8.89 3.28 -29.11
CA ILE A 163 -8.79 2.38 -30.27
C ILE A 163 -10.08 1.55 -30.37
N ARG A 164 -10.61 1.05 -29.25
CA ARG A 164 -11.85 0.25 -29.23
C ARG A 164 -13.09 1.05 -29.60
N SER A 165 -13.22 2.33 -29.20
CA SER A 165 -14.39 3.14 -29.54
C SER A 165 -14.51 3.49 -31.04
N LYS A 166 -13.49 3.15 -31.84
CA LYS A 166 -13.45 3.37 -33.29
C LYS A 166 -13.58 2.08 -34.11
N LEU A 167 -13.67 0.92 -33.44
CA LEU A 167 -13.98 -0.38 -34.02
C LEU A 167 -15.46 -0.68 -33.79
#